data_AF-A0A6G0VKP2-F1
#
_entry.id   AF-A0A6G0VKP2-F1
#
_cell.length_a   1.000
_cell.length_b   1.000
_cell.length_c   1.000
_cell.angle_alpha   90.00
_cell.angle_beta   90.00
_cell.angle_gamma   90.00
#
_symmetry.space_group_name_H-M   'P 1'
#
loop_
_entity.id
_entity.type
_entity.pdbx_description
1 polymer ?
#
loop_
_entity_poly.entity_id
_entity_poly.type
_entity_poly.pdbx_seq_one_letter_code
_entity_poly.pdbx_strand_id
1 'polypeptide(L)'
;ENHDNPRMPTKYGAEMVPLFTALKLSLPGIEVTYYGSEIGMDNSYVRPDQAQDPNNAGDGRTDESRDNERCPMQWDSSINGGFTEEKKAWLPINPNYYKVNVEDQKKIPTSN
;
A
#
# COMPACT_ATOMS: atom_id res chain seq x y z
N GLU A 1 8.67 -0.72 7.62
CA GLU A 1 7.21 -0.59 7.36
C GLU A 1 6.56 -1.91 7.74
N ASN A 2 5.28 -1.90 8.13
CA ASN A 2 4.54 -3.12 8.48
C ASN A 2 3.02 -2.88 8.37
N HIS A 3 2.24 -3.93 8.64
CA HIS A 3 0.78 -3.93 8.62
C HIS A 3 0.07 -3.27 9.83
N ASP A 4 0.81 -2.60 10.70
CA ASP A 4 0.27 -1.91 11.90
C ASP A 4 0.57 -0.41 11.90
N ASN A 5 1.26 0.09 10.87
CA ASN A 5 1.67 1.49 10.77
C ASN A 5 1.35 2.01 9.37
N PRO A 6 1.06 3.32 9.24
CA PRO A 6 0.90 3.95 7.93
C PRO A 6 2.11 3.68 7.02
N ARG A 7 1.84 3.45 5.74
CA ARG A 7 2.88 3.24 4.73
C ARG A 7 3.78 4.48 4.64
N MET A 8 5.04 4.27 4.25
CA MET A 8 6.03 5.34 4.16
C MET A 8 5.61 6.50 3.22
N PRO A 9 5.01 6.27 2.04
CA PRO A 9 4.53 7.36 1.18
C PRO A 9 3.49 8.24 1.87
N THR A 10 2.58 7.64 2.64
CA THR A 10 1.54 8.37 3.39
C THR A 10 2.16 9.28 4.46
N LYS A 11 3.23 8.80 5.10
CA LYS A 11 3.85 9.49 6.24
C LYS A 11 4.86 10.56 5.82
N TYR A 12 5.59 10.34 4.72
CA TYR A 12 6.73 11.17 4.33
C TYR A 12 6.63 11.76 2.93
N GLY A 13 5.60 11.41 2.15
CA GLY A 13 5.43 11.84 0.76
C GLY A 13 5.89 10.78 -0.25
N ALA A 14 5.21 10.72 -1.39
CA ALA A 14 5.50 9.76 -2.47
C ALA A 14 6.86 10.02 -3.16
N GLU A 15 7.37 11.25 -3.08
CA GLU A 15 8.69 11.64 -3.55
C GLU A 15 9.83 11.05 -2.72
N MET A 16 9.57 10.68 -1.47
CA MET A 16 10.57 10.14 -0.57
C MET A 16 10.80 8.64 -0.78
N VAL A 17 9.97 7.98 -1.58
CA VAL A 17 10.04 6.52 -1.78
C VAL A 17 11.40 6.05 -2.30
N PRO A 18 11.96 6.63 -3.38
CA PRO A 18 13.26 6.20 -3.88
C PRO A 18 14.39 6.49 -2.89
N LEU A 19 14.32 7.61 -2.17
CA LEU A 19 15.33 7.99 -1.17
C LEU A 19 15.35 7.00 0.00
N PHE A 20 14.19 6.65 0.56
CA PHE A 20 14.11 5.68 1.65
C PHE A 20 14.49 4.27 1.19
N THR A 21 14.09 3.86 -0.01
CA THR A 21 14.51 2.57 -0.59
C THR A 21 16.03 2.50 -0.74
N ALA A 22 16.65 3.53 -1.34
CA ALA A 22 18.10 3.60 -1.48
C ALA A 22 18.81 3.60 -0.11
N LEU A 23 18.32 4.38 0.86
CA LEU A 23 18.87 4.40 2.21
C LEU A 23 18.78 3.02 2.87
N LYS A 24 17.61 2.38 2.87
CA LYS A 24 17.39 1.04 3.45
C LYS A 24 18.35 0.00 2.86
N LEU A 25 18.51 -0.01 1.54
CA LEU A 25 19.41 -0.93 0.84
C LEU A 25 20.90 -0.62 1.07
N SER A 26 21.25 0.63 1.39
CA SER A 26 22.63 1.04 1.67
C SER A 26 23.10 0.77 3.10
N LEU A 27 22.16 0.58 4.04
CA LEU A 27 22.49 0.33 5.44
C LEU A 27 23.09 -1.07 5.62
N PRO A 28 24.10 -1.24 6.48
CA PRO A 28 24.67 -2.55 6.76
C PRO A 28 23.65 -3.41 7.51
N GLY A 29 23.37 -4.61 7.00
CA GLY A 29 22.49 -5.59 7.64
C GLY A 29 21.49 -6.21 6.69
N ILE A 30 20.35 -6.60 7.24
CA ILE A 30 19.24 -7.19 6.48
C ILE A 30 18.18 -6.12 6.25
N GLU A 31 17.87 -5.87 4.99
CA GLU A 31 16.75 -5.03 4.60
C GLU A 31 15.44 -5.80 4.75
N VAL A 32 14.41 -5.11 5.26
CA VAL A 32 13.05 -5.65 5.37
C VAL A 32 12.09 -4.69 4.69
N THR A 33 11.62 -5.09 3.51
CA THR A 33 10.58 -4.39 2.75
C THR A 33 9.20 -4.95 3.12
N TYR A 34 8.24 -4.06 3.37
CA TYR A 34 6.85 -4.46 3.53
C TYR A 34 6.15 -4.53 2.17
N TYR A 35 5.18 -5.42 2.07
CA TYR A 35 4.38 -5.64 0.88
C TYR A 35 3.84 -4.34 0.24
N GLY A 36 4.26 -4.07 -1.00
CA GLY A 36 3.87 -2.90 -1.77
C GLY A 36 4.76 -1.68 -1.57
N SER A 37 5.66 -1.68 -0.58
CA SER A 37 6.61 -0.58 -0.38
C SER A 37 7.62 -0.49 -1.53
N GLU A 38 7.94 -1.62 -2.18
CA GLU A 38 8.80 -1.69 -3.36
C GLU A 38 8.25 -0.84 -4.53
N ILE A 39 6.94 -0.81 -4.72
CA ILE A 39 6.28 0.02 -5.72
C ILE A 39 5.78 1.36 -5.16
N GLY A 40 6.11 1.69 -3.91
CA GLY A 40 5.66 2.93 -3.27
C GLY A 40 4.14 3.02 -3.07
N MET A 41 3.48 1.90 -2.76
CA MET A 41 2.05 1.90 -2.45
C MET A 41 1.74 2.84 -1.28
N ASP A 42 0.69 3.63 -1.46
CA ASP A 42 0.17 4.55 -0.46
C ASP A 42 -1.00 3.91 0.31
N ASN A 43 -1.32 4.44 1.49
CA ASN A 43 -2.50 4.01 2.24
C ASN A 43 -3.77 4.15 1.39
N SER A 44 -4.63 3.13 1.43
CA SER A 44 -5.95 3.19 0.84
C SER A 44 -6.94 3.78 1.83
N TYR A 45 -7.90 4.58 1.36
CA TYR A 45 -9.00 5.01 2.20
C TYR A 45 -10.02 3.88 2.36
N VAL A 46 -10.15 3.36 3.56
CA VAL A 46 -11.17 2.35 3.91
C VAL A 46 -12.35 3.05 4.58
N ARG A 47 -13.54 2.92 3.99
CA ARG A 47 -14.75 3.47 4.60
C ARG A 47 -15.13 2.70 5.87
N PRO A 48 -15.81 3.34 6.84
CA PRO A 48 -16.23 2.68 8.07
C PRO A 48 -17.08 1.41 7.85
N ASP A 49 -17.92 1.37 6.79
CA ASP A 49 -18.75 0.22 6.44
C ASP A 49 -17.95 -0.95 5.82
N GLN A 50 -16.69 -0.71 5.45
CA GLN A 50 -15.80 -1.69 4.85
C GLN A 50 -14.69 -2.15 5.80
N ALA A 51 -14.53 -1.47 6.94
CA ALA A 51 -13.49 -1.77 7.93
C ALA A 51 -13.59 -3.23 8.41
N GLN A 52 -12.43 -3.87 8.53
CA GLN A 52 -12.27 -5.26 8.99
C GLN A 52 -11.42 -5.35 10.25
N ASP A 53 -10.66 -4.29 10.59
CA ASP A 53 -9.79 -4.29 11.76
C ASP A 53 -10.60 -4.36 13.06
N PRO A 54 -10.43 -5.39 13.89
CA PRO A 54 -11.09 -5.48 15.19
C PRO A 54 -10.61 -4.41 16.18
N ASN A 55 -9.47 -3.75 15.96
CA ASN A 55 -9.11 -2.58 16.77
C ASN A 55 -10.08 -1.41 16.54
N ASN A 56 -10.77 -1.41 15.41
CA ASN A 56 -11.80 -0.45 15.03
C ASN A 56 -13.21 -0.94 15.48
N ALA A 57 -13.29 -1.88 16.43
CA ALA A 57 -14.51 -2.59 16.84
C ALA A 57 -15.50 -1.72 17.62
N GLY A 58 -16.15 -0.79 16.90
CA GLY A 58 -17.49 -0.33 17.23
C GLY A 58 -17.62 1.06 17.84
N ASP A 59 -16.53 1.83 17.98
CA ASP A 59 -16.61 3.22 18.46
C ASP A 59 -16.56 4.27 17.35
N GLY A 60 -16.34 3.85 16.09
CA GLY A 60 -16.24 4.74 14.94
C GLY A 60 -14.91 5.49 14.80
N ARG A 61 -13.87 5.10 15.56
CA ARG A 61 -12.52 5.68 15.47
C ARG A 61 -11.71 5.10 14.31
N THR A 62 -12.01 5.61 13.12
CA THR A 62 -11.27 5.27 11.90
C THR A 62 -9.80 5.73 11.91
N ASP A 63 -9.42 6.60 12.84
CA ASP A 63 -8.07 7.13 13.04
C ASP A 63 -7.07 6.10 13.56
N GLU A 64 -7.53 5.02 14.21
CA GLU A 64 -6.68 3.93 14.69
C GLU A 64 -6.76 2.65 13.83
N SER A 65 -7.52 2.69 12.73
CA SER A 65 -7.68 1.52 11.85
C SER A 65 -6.41 1.24 11.06
N ARG A 66 -5.97 -0.01 11.10
CA ARG A 66 -4.85 -0.53 10.33
C ARG A 66 -5.24 -1.03 8.93
N ASP A 67 -6.52 -0.93 8.58
CA ASP A 67 -7.01 -1.43 7.28
C ASP A 67 -6.45 -0.62 6.11
N ASN A 68 -6.08 0.64 6.35
CA ASN A 68 -5.59 1.55 5.32
C ASN A 68 -4.24 1.08 4.72
N GLU A 69 -3.34 0.54 5.54
CA GLU A 69 -2.06 -0.02 5.11
C GLU A 69 -2.17 -1.48 4.62
N ARG A 70 -3.28 -2.17 4.91
CA ARG A 70 -3.54 -3.59 4.55
C ARG A 70 -4.25 -3.79 3.22
N CYS A 71 -4.45 -2.71 2.47
CA CYS A 71 -4.97 -2.74 1.11
C CYS A 71 -4.28 -3.82 0.24
N PRO A 72 -5.03 -4.57 -0.58
CA PRO A 72 -4.44 -5.53 -1.52
C PRO A 72 -3.46 -4.90 -2.54
N MET A 73 -2.58 -5.74 -3.12
CA MET A 73 -1.55 -5.34 -4.09
C MET A 73 -2.16 -4.72 -5.34
N GLN A 74 -1.42 -3.79 -5.92
CA GLN A 74 -1.71 -3.19 -7.22
C GLN A 74 -0.80 -3.85 -8.27
N TRP A 75 -1.21 -4.99 -8.81
CA TRP A 75 -0.45 -5.74 -9.81
C TRP A 75 -0.47 -5.06 -11.17
N ASP A 76 -1.64 -4.62 -11.61
CA ASP A 76 -1.84 -4.00 -12.93
C ASP A 76 -2.99 -2.96 -12.90
N SER A 77 -3.37 -2.46 -14.07
CA SER A 77 -4.45 -1.48 -14.26
C SER A 77 -5.85 -2.10 -14.45
N SER A 78 -5.98 -3.42 -14.31
CA SER A 78 -7.26 -4.13 -14.45
C SER A 78 -8.16 -3.98 -13.22
N ILE A 79 -9.34 -4.60 -13.27
CA ILE A 79 -10.28 -4.56 -12.14
C ILE A 79 -9.60 -5.05 -10.86
N ASN A 80 -9.85 -4.36 -9.75
CA ASN A 80 -9.19 -4.64 -8.48
C ASN A 80 -7.64 -4.68 -8.58
N GLY A 81 -7.04 -3.87 -9.45
CA GLY A 81 -5.59 -3.83 -9.63
C GLY A 81 -4.95 -5.20 -9.91
N GLY A 82 -5.68 -6.12 -10.54
CA GLY A 82 -5.22 -7.49 -10.80
C GLY A 82 -5.12 -8.39 -9.56
N PHE A 83 -5.57 -7.95 -8.38
CA PHE A 83 -5.51 -8.75 -7.15
C PHE A 83 -6.52 -9.91 -7.12
N THR A 84 -7.72 -9.69 -7.67
CA THR A 84 -8.78 -10.71 -7.69
C THR A 84 -9.73 -10.49 -8.86
N GLU A 85 -10.18 -11.61 -9.45
CA GLU A 85 -11.24 -11.64 -10.47
C GLU A 85 -12.64 -11.47 -9.87
N GLU A 86 -12.77 -11.64 -8.54
CA GLU A 86 -14.03 -11.44 -7.83
C GLU A 86 -14.48 -9.97 -7.89
N LYS A 87 -15.78 -9.74 -7.82
CA LYS A 87 -16.32 -8.36 -7.91
C LYS A 87 -15.83 -7.44 -6.79
N LYS A 88 -15.52 -7.99 -5.62
CA LYS A 88 -15.13 -7.22 -4.43
C LYS A 88 -14.01 -7.93 -3.68
N ALA A 89 -12.87 -7.25 -3.50
CA ALA A 89 -11.82 -7.68 -2.60
C ALA A 89 -12.23 -7.52 -1.12
N TRP A 90 -11.56 -8.25 -0.22
CA TRP A 90 -11.84 -8.24 1.21
C TRP A 90 -11.64 -6.84 1.85
N LEU A 91 -10.71 -6.05 1.32
CA LEU A 91 -10.56 -4.61 1.56
C LEU A 91 -10.54 -3.85 0.23
N PRO A 92 -10.98 -2.58 0.20
CA PRO A 92 -10.98 -1.77 -1.01
C PRO A 92 -9.54 -1.48 -1.46
N ILE A 93 -9.31 -1.62 -2.75
CA ILE A 93 -8.01 -1.35 -3.36
C ILE A 93 -7.83 0.15 -3.53
N ASN A 94 -6.61 0.64 -3.32
CA ASN A 94 -6.30 2.05 -3.44
C ASN A 94 -6.65 2.52 -4.86
N PRO A 95 -7.50 3.54 -5.03
CA PRO A 95 -7.93 4.02 -6.35
C PRO A 95 -6.79 4.42 -7.28
N ASN A 96 -5.58 4.63 -6.78
CA ASN A 96 -4.40 4.97 -7.58
C ASN A 96 -3.76 3.77 -8.32
N TYR A 97 -4.33 2.55 -8.26
CA TYR A 97 -3.78 1.35 -8.92
C TYR A 97 -3.56 1.52 -10.44
N TYR A 98 -4.33 2.37 -11.11
CA TYR A 98 -4.12 2.67 -12.53
C TYR A 98 -2.82 3.46 -12.81
N LYS A 99 -2.24 4.08 -11.78
CA LYS A 99 -1.00 4.89 -11.87
C LYS A 99 0.17 4.21 -11.19
N VAL A 100 -0.07 3.57 -10.04
CA VAL A 100 0.94 2.86 -9.26
C VAL A 100 0.60 1.37 -9.34
N ASN A 101 1.32 0.62 -10.17
CA ASN A 101 1.17 -0.83 -10.21
C ASN A 101 2.45 -1.49 -10.69
N VAL A 102 2.57 -2.79 -10.41
CA VAL A 102 3.76 -3.58 -10.75
C VAL A 102 3.98 -3.64 -12.26
N GLU A 103 2.92 -3.83 -13.04
CA GLU A 103 3.01 -3.97 -14.50
C GLU A 103 3.61 -2.73 -15.16
N ASP A 104 3.16 -1.55 -14.76
CA ASP A 104 3.61 -0.27 -15.32
C ASP A 104 4.98 0.12 -14.80
N GLN A 105 5.30 -0.15 -13.53
CA GLN A 105 6.63 0.11 -13.00
C GLN A 105 7.71 -0.73 -13.69
N LYS A 106 7.42 -2.00 -14.02
CA LYS A 106 8.34 -2.84 -14.81
C LYS A 106 8.69 -2.27 -16.19
N LYS A 107 7.84 -1.42 -16.76
CA LYS A 107 8.05 -0.78 -18.07
C LYS A 107 8.91 0.49 -17.97
N ILE A 108 9.10 1.04 -16.76
CA ILE A 108 9.81 2.29 -16.50
C ILE A 108 11.20 1.98 -15.97
N PRO A 109 12.30 2.23 -16.72
CA PRO A 109 13.66 1.88 -16.27
C PRO A 109 14.12 2.63 -15.01
N THR A 110 13.46 3.75 -14.69
CA THR A 110 13.72 4.59 -13.52
C THR A 110 12.66 4.41 -12.43
N SER A 111 11.85 3.36 -12.49
CA SER A 111 11.04 2.97 -11.34
C SER A 111 11.98 2.56 -10.19
N ASN A 112 11.41 2.47 -8.98
CA ASN A 112 12.09 1.73 -7.93
C ASN A 112 12.34 0.28 -8.33
#